data_AF-A0AAV2GBT6-F1
#
_entry.id   AF-A0AAV2GBT6-F1
#
_cell.length_a   1.000
_cell.length_b   1.000
_cell.length_c   1.000
_cell.angle_alpha   90.00
_cell.angle_beta   90.00
_cell.angle_gamma   90.00
#
_symmetry.space_group_name_H-M   'P 1'
#
loop_
_entity.id
_entity.type
_entity.pdbx_description
1 polymer ?
#
loop_
_entity_poly.entity_id
_entity_poly.type
_entity_poly.pdbx_seq_one_letter_code
_entity_poly.pdbx_strand_id
1 'polypeptide(L)'
;MVSDCFPNSETIDGHQWMQYLKKFRHQWCSLYLRDQFTTGMLTTQASESCNAQVRLFLKPKHNLDEFFIHFNCLLADKRRKETESNYDGKQSAPYIVLEKSSILQHAVKIFTKNIFNRIQEQYLEIEDYLIELVPDNRYDGFISYRTYKMEDGERSDERVTLVDTSTATLVCDCRMFRTFGVLCRHMLKVMRFLGGFGNDSMRTIPDHYILKR
;
A
#
# COMPACT_ATOMS: atom_id res chain seq x y z
N MET A 1 25.47 2.10 8.83
CA MET A 1 25.84 2.81 10.07
C MET A 1 24.89 3.98 10.27
N VAL A 2 23.76 3.77 10.92
CA VAL A 2 22.94 4.84 11.52
C VAL A 2 22.45 4.28 12.87
N SER A 3 23.44 3.98 13.71
CA SER A 3 23.24 3.85 15.16
C SER A 3 23.63 5.21 15.73
N ASP A 4 22.96 5.64 16.80
CA ASP A 4 23.42 6.74 17.68
C ASP A 4 22.83 8.14 17.42
N CYS A 5 21.51 8.25 17.27
CA CYS A 5 20.79 9.52 17.46
C CYS A 5 20.04 9.64 18.80
N PHE A 6 20.29 8.78 19.79
CA PHE A 6 19.74 8.96 21.14
C PHE A 6 20.87 8.95 22.17
N PRO A 7 21.21 10.08 22.80
CA PRO A 7 22.18 10.08 23.89
C PRO A 7 21.61 9.33 25.09
N ASN A 8 22.39 8.35 25.55
CA ASN A 8 22.48 7.75 26.88
C ASN A 8 21.26 7.83 27.81
N SER A 9 20.55 6.71 27.89
CA SER A 9 20.16 5.97 29.12
C SER A 9 20.13 6.64 30.51
N GLU A 10 19.55 7.83 30.66
CA GLU A 10 19.16 8.33 31.99
C GLU A 10 17.66 8.63 32.04
N THR A 11 16.94 7.70 32.69
CA THR A 11 15.57 7.81 33.25
C THR A 11 14.47 8.38 32.34
N ILE A 12 14.03 7.58 31.36
CA ILE A 12 12.87 7.90 30.49
C ILE A 12 11.51 7.69 31.21
N ASP A 13 11.52 7.13 32.44
CA ASP A 13 10.29 6.71 33.13
C ASP A 13 9.62 7.79 33.99
N GLY A 14 10.21 8.98 34.16
CA GLY A 14 9.72 9.99 35.11
C GLY A 14 8.57 10.88 34.63
N HIS A 15 8.33 11.00 33.33
CA HIS A 15 7.38 11.98 32.79
C HIS A 15 6.24 11.33 31.99
N GLN A 16 5.00 11.56 32.45
CA GLN A 16 3.77 11.05 31.81
C GLN A 16 3.68 11.37 30.32
N TRP A 17 4.13 12.55 29.88
CA TRP A 17 4.09 12.95 28.48
C TRP A 17 5.10 12.16 27.61
N MET A 18 6.26 11.77 28.16
CA MET A 18 7.23 10.91 27.46
C MET A 18 6.73 9.47 27.39
N GLN A 19 6.10 8.95 28.44
CA GLN A 19 5.43 7.65 28.41
C GLN A 19 4.28 7.64 27.39
N TYR A 20 3.51 8.74 27.30
CA TYR A 20 2.49 8.94 26.29
C TYR A 20 3.10 8.92 24.88
N LEU A 21 4.14 9.71 24.60
CA LEU A 21 4.82 9.69 23.30
C LEU A 21 5.38 8.32 22.94
N LYS A 22 5.97 7.59 23.90
CA LYS A 22 6.47 6.22 23.71
C LYS A 22 5.34 5.24 23.39
N LYS A 23 4.17 5.39 24.03
CA LYS A 23 2.95 4.62 23.73
C LYS A 23 2.44 4.90 22.33
N PHE A 24 2.45 6.16 21.90
CA PHE A 24 1.93 6.58 20.60
C PHE A 24 2.96 6.57 19.46
N ARG A 25 4.23 6.25 19.71
CA ARG A 25 5.32 6.27 18.70
C ARG A 25 5.00 5.55 17.38
N HIS A 26 4.15 4.53 17.43
CA HIS A 26 3.68 3.78 16.27
C HIS A 26 2.83 4.61 15.28
N GLN A 27 2.26 5.73 15.73
CA GLN A 27 1.42 6.62 14.92
C GLN A 27 2.19 7.77 14.28
N TRP A 28 3.42 8.07 14.73
CA TRP A 28 4.16 9.28 14.30
C TRP A 28 5.51 8.96 13.68
N CYS A 29 6.06 7.77 13.94
CA CYS A 29 7.34 7.34 13.37
C CYS A 29 7.10 6.57 12.06
N SER A 30 7.70 7.05 10.97
CA SER A 30 7.58 6.50 9.62
C SER A 30 7.96 5.02 9.51
N LEU A 31 8.87 4.53 10.36
CA LEU A 31 9.26 3.12 10.41
C LEU A 31 8.11 2.20 10.85
N TYR A 32 7.22 2.67 11.74
CA TYR A 32 6.06 1.91 12.21
C TYR A 32 4.85 2.07 11.27
N LEU A 33 4.76 3.18 10.54
CA LEU A 33 3.75 3.39 9.50
C LEU A 33 3.92 2.44 8.30
N ARG A 34 5.14 1.94 8.05
CA ARG A 34 5.40 0.89 7.03
C ARG A 34 4.66 -0.43 7.32
N ASP A 35 4.15 -0.60 8.53
CA ASP A 35 3.40 -1.77 8.97
C ASP A 35 1.90 -1.50 9.16
N GLN A 36 1.42 -0.32 8.76
CA GLN A 36 0.01 0.06 8.82
C GLN A 36 -0.52 0.41 7.42
N PHE A 37 -1.81 0.17 7.21
CA PHE A 37 -2.50 0.61 6.00
C PHE A 37 -2.70 2.13 6.06
N THR A 38 -1.93 2.88 5.26
CA THR A 38 -1.93 4.34 5.26
C THR A 38 -2.34 4.94 3.92
N THR A 39 -2.72 4.10 2.94
CA THR A 39 -3.02 4.48 1.54
C THR A 39 -1.94 5.34 0.86
N GLY A 40 -0.72 5.37 1.41
CA GLY A 40 0.37 6.21 0.94
C GLY A 40 0.51 7.57 1.59
N MET A 41 -0.39 7.91 2.52
CA MET A 41 -0.33 9.15 3.25
C MET A 41 0.67 9.03 4.40
N LEU A 42 1.67 9.91 4.43
CA LEU A 42 2.38 10.20 5.67
C LEU A 42 1.45 10.99 6.58
N THR A 43 1.50 10.75 7.89
CA THR A 43 0.57 11.38 8.85
C THR A 43 0.64 12.91 8.82
N THR A 44 1.82 13.47 8.54
CA THR A 44 2.02 14.90 8.30
C THR A 44 1.34 15.38 7.02
N GLN A 45 1.58 14.73 5.88
CA GLN A 45 0.90 15.07 4.61
C GLN A 45 -0.62 14.96 4.70
N ALA A 46 -1.15 13.96 5.42
CA ALA A 46 -2.58 13.83 5.66
C ALA A 46 -3.14 15.02 6.44
N SER A 47 -2.45 15.42 7.52
CA SER A 47 -2.86 16.57 8.32
C SER A 47 -2.72 17.89 7.54
N GLU A 48 -1.67 18.07 6.74
CA GLU A 48 -1.45 19.27 5.92
C GLU A 48 -2.49 19.40 4.81
N SER A 49 -2.78 18.30 4.11
CA SER A 49 -3.82 18.26 3.08
C SER A 49 -5.20 18.52 3.67
N CYS A 50 -5.53 17.87 4.80
CA CYS A 50 -6.77 18.11 5.53
C CYS A 50 -6.88 19.57 6.00
N ASN A 51 -5.82 20.10 6.60
CA ASN A 51 -5.76 21.48 7.07
C ASN A 51 -5.89 22.48 5.92
N ALA A 52 -5.27 22.22 4.77
CA ALA A 52 -5.40 23.05 3.58
C ALA A 52 -6.86 23.10 3.09
N GLN A 53 -7.54 21.95 3.05
CA GLN A 53 -8.96 21.90 2.68
C GLN A 53 -9.85 22.60 3.72
N VAL A 54 -9.60 22.39 5.00
CA VAL A 54 -10.32 23.06 6.09
C VAL A 54 -10.20 24.57 5.97
N ARG A 55 -9.01 25.10 5.68
CA ARG A 55 -8.76 26.55 5.52
C ARG A 55 -9.52 27.19 4.35
N LEU A 56 -9.97 26.42 3.36
CA LEU A 56 -10.79 26.94 2.25
C LEU A 56 -12.21 27.30 2.70
N PHE A 57 -12.73 26.58 3.70
CA PHE A 57 -14.12 26.71 4.14
C PHE A 57 -14.26 27.35 5.53
N LEU A 58 -13.31 27.10 6.43
CA LEU A 58 -13.36 27.54 7.82
C LEU A 58 -12.36 28.67 8.08
N LYS A 59 -12.85 29.77 8.67
CA LYS A 59 -12.04 30.92 9.09
C LYS A 59 -12.04 31.03 10.61
N PRO A 60 -10.93 31.49 11.23
CA PRO A 60 -10.85 31.63 12.69
C PRO A 60 -11.89 32.55 13.32
N LYS A 61 -12.47 33.45 12.51
CA LYS A 61 -13.47 34.43 12.94
C LYS A 61 -14.92 33.94 12.91
N HIS A 62 -15.16 32.70 12.45
CA HIS A 62 -16.52 32.16 12.42
C HIS A 62 -17.02 31.92 13.84
N ASN A 63 -18.27 32.30 14.11
CA ASN A 63 -18.97 31.86 15.31
C ASN A 63 -19.37 30.37 15.18
N LEU A 64 -19.97 29.78 16.22
CA LEU A 64 -20.27 28.34 16.24
C LEU A 64 -21.30 27.94 15.15
N ASP A 65 -22.30 28.77 14.92
CA ASP A 65 -23.33 28.57 13.90
C ASP A 65 -22.74 28.63 12.47
N GLU A 66 -21.95 29.66 12.16
CA GLU A 66 -21.23 29.78 10.88
C GLU A 66 -20.26 28.62 10.68
N PHE A 67 -19.57 28.17 11.74
CA PHE A 67 -18.70 27.01 11.69
C PHE A 67 -19.45 25.77 11.18
N PHE A 68 -20.60 25.43 11.76
CA PHE A 68 -21.35 24.24 11.34
C PHE A 68 -21.89 24.35 9.92
N ILE A 69 -22.32 25.54 9.49
CA ILE A 69 -22.75 25.77 8.10
C ILE A 69 -21.59 25.49 7.14
N HIS A 70 -20.44 26.12 7.36
CA HIS A 70 -19.28 25.99 6.49
C HIS A 70 -18.65 24.59 6.55
N PHE A 71 -18.68 23.93 7.71
CA PHE A 71 -18.24 22.56 7.86
C PHE A 71 -19.14 21.59 7.09
N ASN A 72 -20.46 21.76 7.14
CA ASN A 72 -21.39 20.97 6.34
C ASN A 72 -21.21 21.20 4.83
N CYS A 73 -20.91 22.43 4.40
CA CYS A 73 -20.53 22.72 3.01
C CYS A 73 -19.25 21.98 2.60
N LEU A 74 -18.22 21.96 3.44
CA LEU A 74 -16.99 21.18 3.20
C LEU A 74 -17.29 19.68 3.06
N LEU A 75 -18.14 19.13 3.93
CA LEU A 75 -18.54 17.72 3.85
C LEU A 75 -19.33 17.42 2.58
N ALA A 76 -20.25 18.30 2.19
CA ALA A 76 -21.02 18.16 0.96
C ALA A 76 -20.12 18.22 -0.28
N ASP A 77 -19.15 19.13 -0.33
CA ASP A 77 -18.16 19.21 -1.41
C ASP A 77 -17.31 17.94 -1.50
N LYS A 78 -16.88 17.40 -0.34
CA LYS A 78 -16.13 16.14 -0.30
C LYS A 78 -16.95 14.95 -0.82
N ARG A 79 -18.19 14.80 -0.35
CA ARG A 79 -19.11 13.76 -0.83
C ARG A 79 -19.41 13.89 -2.32
N ARG A 80 -19.57 15.12 -2.82
CA ARG A 80 -19.77 15.39 -4.25
C ARG A 80 -18.56 14.95 -5.06
N LYS A 81 -17.33 15.34 -4.66
CA LYS A 81 -16.08 14.93 -5.32
C LYS A 81 -15.88 13.41 -5.31
N GLU A 82 -16.20 12.75 -4.20
CA GLU A 82 -16.19 11.27 -4.11
C GLU A 82 -17.21 10.65 -5.07
N THR A 83 -18.41 11.23 -5.17
CA THR A 83 -19.47 10.77 -6.09
C THR A 83 -19.07 10.98 -7.55
N GLU A 84 -18.51 12.15 -7.90
CA GLU A 84 -18.01 12.48 -9.23
C GLU A 84 -16.86 11.54 -9.64
N SER A 85 -15.90 11.28 -8.74
CA SER A 85 -14.81 10.34 -8.99
C SER A 85 -15.32 8.90 -9.16
N ASN A 86 -16.32 8.49 -8.37
CA ASN A 86 -16.98 7.19 -8.53
C ASN A 86 -17.78 7.09 -9.82
N TYR A 87 -18.39 8.19 -10.29
CA TYR A 87 -19.15 8.25 -11.52
C TYR A 87 -18.23 8.22 -12.75
N ASP A 88 -17.19 9.04 -12.78
CA ASP A 88 -16.15 9.02 -13.83
C ASP A 88 -15.41 7.66 -13.87
N GLY A 89 -15.23 7.05 -12.71
CA GLY A 89 -14.73 5.68 -12.57
C GLY A 89 -15.59 4.62 -13.26
N LYS A 90 -16.90 4.87 -13.42
CA LYS A 90 -17.88 3.95 -14.03
C LYS A 90 -18.15 4.24 -15.51
N GLN A 91 -17.82 5.43 -16.02
CA GLN A 91 -18.17 5.83 -17.39
C GLN A 91 -17.32 5.17 -18.48
N SER A 92 -16.14 4.64 -18.15
CA SER A 92 -15.36 3.83 -19.10
C SER A 92 -14.74 2.61 -18.44
N ALA A 93 -14.89 1.46 -19.09
CA ALA A 93 -14.22 0.23 -18.68
C ALA A 93 -12.69 0.47 -18.69
N PRO A 94 -11.95 -0.03 -17.68
CA PRO A 94 -10.49 0.10 -17.69
C PRO A 94 -9.90 -0.65 -18.89
N TYR A 95 -8.97 0.00 -19.60
CA TYR A 95 -8.24 -0.65 -20.69
C TYR A 95 -7.20 -1.62 -20.11
N ILE A 96 -7.20 -2.87 -20.59
CA ILE A 96 -6.26 -3.91 -20.17
C ILE A 96 -5.11 -3.94 -21.18
N VAL A 97 -3.91 -3.53 -20.77
CA VAL A 97 -2.75 -3.45 -21.66
C VAL A 97 -2.30 -4.85 -22.11
N LEU A 98 -2.39 -5.84 -21.21
CA LEU A 98 -2.00 -7.23 -21.49
C LEU A 98 -3.20 -8.17 -21.34
N GLU A 99 -4.07 -8.21 -22.35
CA GLU A 99 -5.33 -8.97 -22.31
C GLU A 99 -5.16 -10.47 -22.01
N LYS A 100 -4.01 -11.05 -22.36
CA LYS A 100 -3.68 -12.47 -22.12
C LYS A 100 -3.33 -12.78 -20.65
N SER A 101 -3.14 -11.77 -19.80
CA SER A 101 -2.84 -11.98 -18.38
C SER A 101 -4.10 -12.36 -17.61
N SER A 102 -4.14 -13.59 -17.08
CA SER A 102 -5.23 -14.05 -16.20
C SER A 102 -5.35 -13.20 -14.94
N ILE A 103 -4.22 -12.71 -14.41
CA ILE A 103 -4.17 -11.86 -13.21
C ILE A 103 -4.86 -10.51 -13.50
N LEU A 104 -4.54 -9.86 -14.62
CA LEU A 104 -5.18 -8.59 -14.99
C LEU A 104 -6.66 -8.77 -15.35
N GLN A 105 -7.01 -9.85 -16.04
CA GLN A 105 -8.40 -10.22 -16.34
C GLN A 105 -9.22 -10.48 -15.07
N HIS A 106 -8.61 -11.01 -14.01
CA HIS A 106 -9.27 -11.11 -12.73
C HIS A 106 -9.38 -9.74 -12.05
N ALA A 107 -8.27 -8.98 -12.00
CA ALA A 107 -8.18 -7.69 -11.33
C ALA A 107 -9.23 -6.68 -11.85
N VAL A 108 -9.44 -6.60 -13.16
CA VAL A 108 -10.39 -5.65 -13.78
C VAL A 108 -11.84 -5.92 -13.37
N LYS A 109 -12.17 -7.16 -13.01
CA LYS A 109 -13.53 -7.58 -12.63
C LYS A 109 -13.82 -7.32 -11.16
N ILE A 110 -12.80 -7.39 -10.31
CA ILE A 110 -12.96 -7.35 -8.85
C ILE A 110 -12.61 -5.99 -8.23
N PHE A 111 -11.79 -5.17 -8.90
CA PHE A 111 -11.33 -3.89 -8.37
C PHE A 111 -12.00 -2.69 -9.03
N THR A 112 -12.06 -1.58 -8.29
CA THR A 112 -12.42 -0.28 -8.87
C THR A 112 -11.35 0.16 -9.89
N LYS A 113 -11.73 0.98 -10.86
CA LYS A 113 -10.84 1.50 -11.92
C LYS A 113 -9.52 2.05 -11.36
N ASN A 114 -9.58 2.82 -10.27
CA ASN A 114 -8.38 3.40 -9.65
C ASN A 114 -7.42 2.34 -9.09
N ILE A 115 -7.95 1.29 -8.45
CA ILE A 115 -7.11 0.21 -7.90
C ILE A 115 -6.58 -0.66 -9.04
N PHE A 116 -7.43 -0.98 -10.03
CA PHE A 116 -7.02 -1.72 -11.21
C PHE A 116 -5.86 -1.02 -11.94
N ASN A 117 -5.95 0.29 -12.19
CA ASN A 117 -4.88 1.04 -12.85
C ASN A 117 -3.55 0.93 -12.10
N ARG A 118 -3.58 1.04 -10.77
CA ARG A 118 -2.38 0.85 -9.93
C ARG A 118 -1.82 -0.57 -10.02
N ILE A 119 -2.68 -1.59 -10.04
CA ILE A 119 -2.24 -2.98 -10.24
C ILE A 119 -1.63 -3.13 -11.63
N GLN A 120 -2.24 -2.56 -12.66
CA GLN A 120 -1.74 -2.62 -14.03
C GLN A 120 -0.37 -1.94 -14.17
N GLU A 121 -0.17 -0.76 -13.57
CA GLU A 121 1.14 -0.09 -13.49
C GLU A 121 2.19 -1.01 -12.86
N GLN A 122 1.89 -1.60 -11.70
CA GLN A 122 2.79 -2.56 -11.05
C GLN A 122 3.05 -3.81 -11.91
N TYR A 123 2.03 -4.31 -12.60
CA TYR A 123 2.12 -5.50 -13.41
C TYR A 123 2.98 -5.29 -14.67
N LEU A 124 2.94 -4.11 -15.28
CA LEU A 124 3.72 -3.81 -16.49
C LEU A 124 5.23 -3.80 -16.21
N GLU A 125 5.64 -3.42 -15.00
CA GLU A 125 7.04 -3.41 -14.60
C GLU A 125 7.64 -4.82 -14.39
N ILE A 126 6.82 -5.88 -14.27
CA ILE A 126 7.32 -7.20 -13.85
C ILE A 126 8.21 -7.86 -14.91
N GLU A 127 8.12 -7.46 -16.17
CA GLU A 127 8.95 -8.02 -17.25
C GLU A 127 10.44 -7.75 -17.03
N ASP A 128 10.76 -6.56 -16.48
CA ASP A 128 12.14 -6.15 -16.19
C ASP A 128 12.75 -6.89 -15.00
N TYR A 129 11.92 -7.56 -14.18
CA TYR A 129 12.40 -8.29 -13.00
C TYR A 129 12.80 -9.72 -13.38
N LEU A 130 13.90 -10.17 -12.81
CA LEU A 130 14.28 -11.57 -12.71
C LEU A 130 13.72 -12.16 -11.42
N ILE A 131 13.65 -13.50 -11.36
CA ILE A 131 13.19 -14.24 -10.20
C ILE A 131 14.12 -15.41 -9.92
N GLU A 132 14.52 -15.59 -8.66
CA GLU A 132 15.29 -16.74 -8.19
C GLU A 132 14.65 -17.34 -6.94
N LEU A 133 14.67 -18.66 -6.84
CA LEU A 133 14.30 -19.37 -5.62
C LEU A 133 15.43 -19.15 -4.59
N VAL A 134 15.06 -18.73 -3.38
CA VAL A 134 16.00 -18.61 -2.27
C VAL A 134 15.92 -19.89 -1.44
N PRO A 135 16.96 -20.73 -1.42
CA PRO A 135 17.00 -21.95 -0.62
C PRO A 135 17.25 -21.56 0.84
N ASP A 136 16.22 -21.06 1.50
CA ASP A 136 16.31 -20.60 2.87
C ASP A 136 15.06 -20.95 3.68
N ASN A 137 15.23 -21.90 4.58
CA ASN A 137 14.20 -22.48 5.44
C ASN A 137 13.97 -21.68 6.74
N ARG A 138 14.28 -20.37 6.76
CA ARG A 138 14.04 -19.52 7.94
C ARG A 138 12.59 -19.54 8.44
N TYR A 139 11.64 -19.86 7.56
CA TYR A 139 10.21 -19.90 7.87
C TYR A 139 9.66 -21.27 7.48
N ASP A 140 9.40 -22.10 8.48
CA ASP A 140 8.80 -23.42 8.27
C ASP A 140 7.47 -23.29 7.52
N GLY A 141 7.31 -24.06 6.44
CA GLY A 141 6.13 -24.01 5.56
C GLY A 141 6.10 -22.91 4.50
N PHE A 142 7.08 -21.99 4.43
CA PHE A 142 7.10 -20.93 3.40
C PHE A 142 8.22 -21.12 2.38
N ILE A 143 7.92 -20.83 1.11
CA ILE A 143 8.89 -20.78 0.02
C ILE A 143 9.32 -19.33 -0.20
N SER A 144 10.62 -19.08 -0.24
CA SER A 144 11.16 -17.74 -0.45
C SER A 144 11.55 -17.54 -1.92
N TYR A 145 10.97 -16.53 -2.57
CA TYR A 145 11.39 -16.07 -3.90
C TYR A 145 12.00 -14.69 -3.81
N ARG A 146 13.08 -14.47 -4.54
CA ARG A 146 13.69 -13.16 -4.69
C ARG A 146 13.45 -12.63 -6.09
N THR A 147 13.10 -11.36 -6.16
CA THR A 147 12.91 -10.63 -7.41
C THR A 147 13.81 -9.42 -7.44
N TYR A 148 14.45 -9.14 -8.57
CA TYR A 148 15.37 -8.02 -8.74
C TYR A 148 15.41 -7.58 -10.21
N LYS A 149 15.82 -6.34 -10.47
CA LYS A 149 16.17 -5.83 -11.80
C LYS A 149 17.69 -5.87 -12.00
N MET A 150 18.13 -5.90 -13.25
CA MET A 150 19.54 -5.69 -13.59
C MET A 150 19.70 -4.29 -14.15
N GLU A 151 20.49 -3.46 -13.48
CA GLU A 151 20.81 -2.10 -13.90
C GLU A 151 22.34 -1.95 -13.83
N ASP A 152 22.96 -1.57 -14.96
CA ASP A 152 24.42 -1.42 -15.10
C ASP A 152 25.25 -2.64 -14.65
N GLY A 153 24.68 -3.84 -14.80
CA GLY A 153 25.33 -5.10 -14.42
C GLY A 153 25.20 -5.46 -12.93
N GLU A 154 24.53 -4.62 -12.14
CA GLU A 154 24.25 -4.86 -10.72
C GLU A 154 22.77 -5.15 -10.48
N ARG A 155 22.47 -5.82 -9.35
CA ARG A 155 21.10 -6.08 -8.92
C ARG A 155 20.52 -4.84 -8.27
N SER A 156 19.39 -4.35 -8.79
CA SER A 156 18.64 -3.24 -8.22
C SER A 156 17.22 -3.64 -7.83
N ASP A 157 16.61 -2.87 -6.93
CA ASP A 157 15.30 -3.11 -6.31
C ASP A 157 15.05 -4.58 -5.90
N GLU A 158 16.08 -5.21 -5.33
CA GLU A 158 16.03 -6.59 -4.84
C GLU A 158 15.07 -6.71 -3.65
N ARG A 159 14.12 -7.64 -3.74
CA ARG A 159 13.10 -7.92 -2.72
C ARG A 159 12.87 -9.40 -2.55
N VAL A 160 12.51 -9.80 -1.34
CA VAL A 160 12.11 -11.17 -1.01
C VAL A 160 10.61 -11.23 -0.77
N THR A 161 9.97 -12.20 -1.42
CA THR A 161 8.58 -12.57 -1.22
C THR A 161 8.49 -13.98 -0.64
N LEU A 162 7.91 -14.09 0.54
CA LEU A 162 7.55 -15.36 1.17
C LEU A 162 6.22 -15.83 0.58
N VAL A 163 6.12 -17.13 0.29
CA VAL A 163 4.92 -17.74 -0.30
C VAL A 163 4.50 -18.95 0.53
N ASP A 164 3.27 -18.91 1.02
CA ASP A 164 2.54 -20.09 1.47
C ASP A 164 1.70 -20.59 0.29
N THR A 165 2.08 -21.72 -0.28
CA THR A 165 1.39 -22.31 -1.43
C THR A 165 0.06 -22.95 -1.04
N SER A 166 -0.13 -23.30 0.24
CA SER A 166 -1.37 -23.93 0.72
C SER A 166 -2.51 -22.93 0.85
N THR A 167 -2.20 -21.70 1.27
CA THR A 167 -3.17 -20.60 1.43
C THR A 167 -3.14 -19.60 0.27
N ALA A 168 -2.24 -19.80 -0.69
CA ALA A 168 -1.91 -18.83 -1.73
C ALA A 168 -1.55 -17.44 -1.18
N THR A 169 -0.87 -17.40 -0.04
CA THR A 169 -0.47 -16.14 0.63
C THR A 169 0.95 -15.77 0.28
N LEU A 170 1.13 -14.55 -0.20
CA LEU A 170 2.40 -13.88 -0.47
C LEU A 170 2.65 -12.74 0.51
N VAL A 171 3.88 -12.64 1.00
CA VAL A 171 4.33 -11.53 1.84
C VAL A 171 5.65 -11.00 1.29
N CYS A 172 5.62 -9.79 0.74
CA CYS A 172 6.82 -9.12 0.26
C CYS A 172 7.37 -8.12 1.28
N ASP A 173 8.69 -8.11 1.43
CA ASP A 173 9.43 -7.20 2.31
C ASP A 173 9.33 -5.72 1.91
N CYS A 174 8.89 -5.40 0.69
CA CYS A 174 8.57 -4.03 0.28
C CYS A 174 7.34 -3.46 1.01
N ARG A 175 6.49 -4.33 1.58
CA ARG A 175 5.28 -3.99 2.36
C ARG A 175 4.25 -3.13 1.62
N MET A 176 4.29 -3.07 0.29
CA MET A 176 3.36 -2.25 -0.50
C MET A 176 1.89 -2.66 -0.30
N PHE A 177 1.61 -3.98 -0.20
CA PHE A 177 0.26 -4.43 0.09
C PHE A 177 -0.17 -4.01 1.51
N ARG A 178 0.72 -4.11 2.49
CA ARG A 178 0.41 -3.71 3.87
C ARG A 178 0.15 -2.21 4.01
N THR A 179 0.87 -1.39 3.25
CA THR A 179 0.80 0.08 3.32
C THR A 179 -0.26 0.69 2.41
N PHE A 180 -0.39 0.20 1.18
CA PHE A 180 -1.29 0.75 0.16
C PHE A 180 -2.47 -0.17 -0.19
N GLY A 181 -2.48 -1.41 0.28
CA GLY A 181 -3.49 -2.41 -0.07
C GLY A 181 -3.46 -2.80 -1.54
N VAL A 182 -2.31 -2.66 -2.21
CA VAL A 182 -2.09 -3.00 -3.62
C VAL A 182 -0.93 -3.99 -3.72
N LEU A 183 -1.11 -5.05 -4.50
CA LEU A 183 -0.04 -6.01 -4.79
C LEU A 183 1.12 -5.31 -5.50
N CYS A 184 2.34 -5.45 -4.99
CA CYS A 184 3.52 -4.90 -5.66
C CYS A 184 3.93 -5.76 -6.86
N ARG A 185 4.72 -5.16 -7.75
CA ARG A 185 5.40 -5.85 -8.85
C ARG A 185 6.16 -7.11 -8.43
N HIS A 186 6.79 -7.13 -7.25
CA HIS A 186 7.52 -8.30 -6.74
C HIS A 186 6.58 -9.48 -6.49
N MET A 187 5.45 -9.25 -5.79
CA MET A 187 4.43 -10.27 -5.55
C MET A 187 3.79 -10.72 -6.87
N LEU A 188 3.48 -9.78 -7.77
CA LEU A 188 2.88 -10.07 -9.08
C LEU A 188 3.83 -10.89 -9.97
N LYS A 189 5.14 -10.63 -9.92
CA LYS A 189 6.15 -11.44 -10.63
C LYS A 189 6.18 -12.87 -10.11
N VAL A 190 6.14 -13.06 -8.79
CA VAL A 190 6.09 -14.38 -8.16
C VAL A 190 4.79 -15.11 -8.49
N MET A 191 3.64 -14.44 -8.43
CA MET A 191 2.35 -15.02 -8.84
C MET A 191 2.37 -15.47 -10.31
N ARG A 192 2.87 -14.62 -11.22
CA ARG A 192 2.98 -14.96 -12.64
C ARG A 192 3.89 -16.15 -12.87
N PHE A 193 5.03 -16.22 -12.17
CA PHE A 193 5.94 -17.35 -12.23
C PHE A 193 5.24 -18.64 -11.78
N LEU A 194 4.68 -18.66 -10.57
CA LEU A 194 4.01 -19.83 -10.00
C LEU A 194 2.78 -20.28 -10.80
N GLY A 195 1.98 -19.35 -11.31
CA GLY A 195 0.84 -19.64 -12.17
C GLY A 195 1.24 -20.25 -13.52
N GLY A 196 2.48 -20.03 -13.98
CA GLY A 196 3.05 -20.69 -15.15
C GLY A 196 3.46 -22.15 -14.90
N PHE A 197 3.85 -22.50 -13.66
CA PHE A 197 4.30 -23.84 -13.27
C PHE A 197 3.18 -24.74 -12.71
N GLY A 198 1.91 -24.44 -13.02
CA GLY A 198 0.78 -25.29 -12.67
C GLY A 198 0.17 -25.01 -11.29
N ASN A 199 0.57 -23.94 -10.60
CA ASN A 199 -0.14 -23.48 -9.41
C ASN A 199 -1.35 -22.61 -9.82
N ASP A 200 -2.48 -23.26 -10.05
CA ASP A 200 -3.71 -22.60 -10.53
C ASP A 200 -4.21 -21.50 -9.58
N SER A 201 -3.97 -21.62 -8.26
CA SER A 201 -4.39 -20.59 -7.29
C SER A 201 -3.60 -19.28 -7.43
N MET A 202 -2.48 -19.29 -8.16
CA MET A 202 -1.66 -18.09 -8.44
C MET A 202 -1.97 -17.45 -9.79
N ARG A 203 -2.90 -18.01 -10.58
CA ARG A 203 -3.35 -17.42 -11.85
C ARG A 203 -4.35 -16.29 -11.65
N THR A 204 -4.92 -16.16 -10.46
CA THR A 204 -5.90 -15.16 -10.06
C THR A 204 -5.49 -14.52 -8.74
N ILE A 205 -5.91 -13.28 -8.50
CA ILE A 205 -5.71 -12.60 -7.21
C ILE A 205 -6.54 -13.29 -6.11
N PRO A 206 -5.92 -13.83 -5.04
CA PRO A 206 -6.64 -14.43 -3.92
C PRO A 206 -7.51 -13.43 -3.14
N ASP A 207 -8.63 -13.91 -2.58
CA ASP A 207 -9.65 -13.07 -1.93
C ASP A 207 -9.12 -12.22 -0.77
N HIS A 208 -8.12 -12.71 -0.04
CA HIS A 208 -7.52 -11.99 1.08
C HIS A 208 -6.73 -10.73 0.65
N TYR A 209 -6.48 -10.55 -0.66
CA TYR A 209 -5.94 -9.31 -1.23
C TYR A 209 -7.04 -8.32 -1.69
N ILE A 210 -8.31 -8.71 -1.63
CA ILE A 210 -9.46 -7.89 -2.02
C ILE A 210 -10.00 -7.19 -0.76
N LEU A 211 -9.44 -6.02 -0.46
CA LEU A 211 -9.89 -5.21 0.67
C LEU A 211 -11.25 -4.58 0.37
N LYS A 212 -12.23 -4.74 1.27
CA LYS A 212 -13.45 -3.93 1.26
C LYS A 212 -13.07 -2.48 1.58
N ARG A 213 -13.38 -1.56 0.66
CA ARG A 213 -13.08 -0.14 0.78
C ARG A 213 -14.34 0.68 0.58
#